data_AF-A0A520K214-F1
#
_entry.id   AF-A0A520K214-F1
#
_cell.length_a   1.000
_cell.length_b   1.000
_cell.length_c   1.000
_cell.angle_alpha   90.00
_cell.angle_beta   90.00
_cell.angle_gamma   90.00
#
_symmetry.space_group_name_H-M   'P 1'
#
loop_
_entity.id
_entity.type
_entity.pdbx_description
1 polymer ?
#
loop_
_entity_poly.entity_id
_entity_poly.type
_entity_poly.pdbx_seq_one_letter_code
_entity_poly.pdbx_strand_id
1 'polypeptide(L)' 'MNILVTGGAGFIGSKLLSALVKEHDVMLLDNLHTGNMNNLNNIKLTFRRSLSIFHNFY' A
#
# COMPACT_ATOMS: atom_id res chain seq x y z
N MET A 1 11.40 5.98 -9.83
CA MET A 1 11.97 4.91 -8.98
C MET A 1 10.83 4.00 -8.55
N ASN A 2 11.12 2.74 -8.19
CA ASN A 2 10.12 1.80 -7.68
C ASN A 2 10.13 1.85 -6.16
N ILE A 3 8.99 2.13 -5.54
CA ILE A 3 8.88 2.35 -4.09
C ILE A 3 7.84 1.39 -3.50
N LEU A 4 8.21 0.70 -2.43
CA LEU A 4 7.26 -0.08 -1.62
C LEU A 4 6.90 0.73 -0.37
N VAL A 5 5.61 1.01 -0.18
CA VAL A 5 5.08 1.65 1.02
C VAL A 5 4.32 0.63 1.84
N THR A 6 4.76 0.39 3.07
CA THR A 6 4.03 -0.42 4.04
C THR A 6 3.13 0.46 4.90
N GLY A 7 1.95 -0.03 5.30
CA GLY A 7 1.03 0.73 6.16
C GLY A 7 0.41 1.97 5.48
N GLY A 8 0.36 1.99 4.14
CA GLY A 8 -0.06 3.17 3.38
C GLY A 8 -1.55 3.50 3.43
N ALA A 9 -2.41 2.62 3.92
CA ALA A 9 -3.81 2.94 4.23
C ALA A 9 -3.97 3.65 5.60
N GLY A 10 -2.87 3.84 6.35
CA GLY A 10 -2.85 4.62 7.58
C GLY A 10 -2.88 6.14 7.37
N PHE A 11 -2.97 6.90 8.47
CA PHE A 11 -3.05 8.37 8.46
C PHE A 11 -1.86 9.02 7.75
N ILE A 12 -0.62 8.67 8.15
CA ILE A 12 0.60 9.23 7.54
C ILE A 12 0.87 8.59 6.18
N GLY A 13 0.72 7.26 6.12
CA GLY A 13 1.00 6.48 4.92
C GLY A 13 0.22 6.94 3.69
N SER A 14 -1.05 7.30 3.85
CA SER A 14 -1.90 7.77 2.74
C SER A 14 -1.49 9.15 2.20
N LYS A 15 -0.99 10.04 3.08
CA LYS A 15 -0.45 11.35 2.68
C LYS A 15 0.89 11.20 1.94
N LEU A 16 1.76 10.33 2.45
CA LEU A 16 3.00 9.99 1.78
C LEU A 16 2.72 9.38 0.39
N LEU A 17 1.78 8.43 0.33
CA LEU A 17 1.38 7.81 -0.93
C LEU A 17 0.89 8.85 -1.93
N SER A 18 0.04 9.80 -1.50
CA SER A 18 -0.47 10.89 -2.34
C SER A 18 0.62 11.78 -2.95
N ALA A 19 1.77 11.92 -2.28
CA ALA A 19 2.91 12.66 -2.80
C ALA A 19 3.74 11.81 -3.76
N LEU A 20 4.05 10.57 -3.39
CA LEU A 20 4.96 9.70 -4.15
C LEU A 20 4.40 9.24 -5.50
N VAL A 21 3.08 8.96 -5.57
CA VAL A 21 2.44 8.44 -6.81
C VAL A 21 2.47 9.43 -7.98
N LYS A 22 2.84 10.70 -7.73
CA LYS A 22 2.94 11.73 -8.79
C LYS A 22 4.17 11.55 -9.67
N GLU A 23 5.24 10.97 -9.13
CA GLU A 23 6.57 10.96 -9.76
C GLU A 23 7.19 9.55 -9.80
N HIS A 24 6.60 8.58 -9.12
CA HIS A 24 7.18 7.26 -8.90
C HIS A 24 6.15 6.14 -9.10
N ASP A 25 6.65 4.95 -9.43
CA ASP A 25 5.85 3.73 -9.39
C ASP A 25 5.83 3.21 -7.96
N VAL A 26 4.63 3.12 -7.37
CA VAL A 26 4.47 2.84 -5.95
C VAL A 26 3.62 1.60 -5.75
N MET A 27 4.19 0.61 -5.05
CA MET A 27 3.48 -0.54 -4.54
C MET A 27 3.09 -0.28 -3.09
N LEU A 28 1.81 -0.51 -2.77
CA LEU A 28 1.27 -0.41 -1.43
C LEU A 28 1.11 -1.81 -0.82
N LEU A 29 1.58 -2.00 0.40
CA LEU A 29 1.31 -3.18 1.22
C LEU A 29 0.72 -2.76 2.56
N ASP A 30 -0.53 -3.11 2.81
CA ASP A 30 -1.23 -2.79 4.06
C ASP A 30 -2.12 -3.96 4.46
N ASN A 31 -2.07 -4.34 5.74
CA ASN A 31 -2.89 -5.41 6.29
C ASN A 31 -4.25 -4.91 6.85
N LEU A 32 -4.48 -3.60 6.80
CA LEU A 32 -5.69 -2.92 7.25
C LEU A 32 -6.03 -3.13 8.73
N HIS A 33 -5.06 -3.50 9.58
CA HIS A 33 -5.33 -3.72 11.01
C HIS A 33 -5.80 -2.43 11.71
N THR A 34 -5.19 -1.28 11.37
CA THR A 34 -5.64 0.07 11.79
C THR A 34 -5.84 1.02 10.61
N GLY A 35 -5.45 0.60 9.40
CA GLY A 35 -5.62 1.37 8.17
C GLY A 35 -7.08 1.42 7.74
N ASN A 36 -7.44 2.47 6.99
CA ASN A 36 -8.78 2.63 6.44
C ASN A 36 -8.69 2.89 4.94
N MET A 37 -9.40 2.08 4.15
CA MET A 37 -9.45 2.24 2.69
C MET A 37 -9.93 3.63 2.26
N ASN A 38 -10.76 4.30 3.07
CA ASN A 38 -11.21 5.66 2.79
C ASN A 38 -10.07 6.68 2.73
N ASN A 39 -8.94 6.41 3.39
CA ASN A 39 -7.75 7.27 3.31
C ASN A 39 -7.12 7.24 1.91
N LEU A 40 -7.47 6.25 1.08
CA LEU A 40 -6.94 6.05 -0.26
C LEU A 40 -7.93 6.43 -1.37
N ASN A 41 -9.13 6.94 -1.03
CA ASN A 41 -10.18 7.23 -2.02
C ASN A 41 -9.75 8.23 -3.11
N ASN A 42 -8.77 9.10 -2.81
CA ASN A 42 -8.25 10.09 -3.74
C ASN A 42 -7.07 9.55 -4.57
N ILE A 43 -6.74 8.27 -4.44
CA ILE A 43 -5.60 7.62 -5.10
C ILE A 43 -6.15 6.49 -5.95
N LYS A 44 -5.81 6.51 -7.25
CA LYS A 44 -6.20 5.43 -8.15
C LYS A 44 -5.37 4.19 -7.86
N LEU A 45 -6.00 3.16 -7.31
CA LEU A 45 -5.35 1.90 -6.99
C LEU A 45 -5.63 0.84 -8.05
N THR A 46 -4.64 -0.01 -8.30
CA THR A 46 -4.83 -1.27 -9.02
C THR A 46 -4.53 -2.41 -8.05
N PHE A 47 -5.53 -3.24 -7.77
CA PHE A 47 -5.34 -4.40 -6.90
C PHE A 47 -4.67 -5.54 -7.67
N ARG A 48 -3.54 -6.03 -7.16
CA ARG A 48 -2.88 -7.25 -7.63
C ARG A 48 -2.93 -8.28 -6.51
N ARG A 49 -3.53 -9.45 -6.76
CA ARG A 49 -3.33 -10.63 -5.89
C ARG A 49 -1.87 -11.06 -6.02
N SER A 50 -1.09 -10.94 -4.96
CA SER A 50 0.19 -11.64 -4.90
C SER A 50 -0.07 -13.09 -4.48
N LEU A 51 0.65 -14.03 -5.10
CA LEU A 51 0.66 -15.41 -4.65
C LEU A 51 1.50 -15.46 -3.37
N SER A 52 0.85 -15.58 -2.22
CA SER A 52 1.57 -15.76 -0.95
C SER A 52 1.92 -17.24 -0.79
N ILE A 53 3.18 -17.60 -1.09
CA ILE A 53 3.71 -18.92 -0.76
C ILE A 53 4.12 -18.88 0.72
N PHE A 54 3.27 -19.38 1.59
CA PHE A 54 3.62 -19.57 2.99
C PHE A 54 4.39 -20.89 3.13
N HIS A 55 5.71 -20.84 3.34
CA HIS A 55 6.45 -21.96 3.90
C HIS A 55 6.28 -21.91 5.41
N ASN A 56 5.36 -22.73 5.95
CA ASN A 56 5.32 -23.02 7.38
C ASN A 56 6.54 -23.86 7.72
N PHE A 57 7.58 -23.22 8.27
CA PHE A 57 8.55 -23.93 9.07
C PHE A 57 7.95 -24.06 10.47
N TYR A 58 7.56 -25.28 10.81
CA TYR A 58 7.27 -25.70 12.18
C TYR A 58 8.49 -25.48 13.07
#